data_AF-A0A822IJT8-F1
#
_entry.id   AF-A0A822IJT8-F1
#
_cell.length_a   1.000
_cell.length_b   1.000
_cell.length_c   1.000
_cell.angle_alpha   90.00
_cell.angle_beta   90.00
_cell.angle_gamma   90.00
#
_symmetry.space_group_name_H-M   'P 1'
#
loop_
_entity.id
_entity.type
_entity.pdbx_description
1 polymer ?
#
loop_
_entity_poly.entity_id
_entity_poly.type
_entity_poly.pdbx_seq_one_letter_code
_entity_poly.pdbx_strand_id
1 'polypeptide(L)' 'MTNDLDQSVEFYTDVLGFSIFSRIEMAEAGLSAVFVEKDGSKIELMKCRGKNVPERSEGV' A
#
# COMPACT_ATOMS: atom_id res chain seq x y z
N MET A 1 6.42 1.10 -2.38
CA MET A 1 5.47 1.22 -3.50
C MET A 1 5.35 -0.15 -4.16
N THR A 2 4.14 -0.57 -4.52
CA THR A 2 3.88 -1.88 -5.14
C THR A 2 3.42 -1.77 -6.58
N ASN A 3 3.77 -2.75 -7.40
CA ASN A 3 3.36 -2.85 -8.80
C ASN A 3 1.88 -3.26 -8.94
N ASP A 4 1.42 -4.10 -8.02
CA ASP A 4 0.05 -4.60 -7.96
C ASP A 4 -0.44 -4.56 -6.52
N LEU A 5 -1.36 -3.64 -6.26
CA LEU A 5 -1.88 -3.40 -4.92
C LEU A 5 -2.77 -4.55 -4.47
N ASP A 6 -3.55 -5.13 -5.37
CA ASP A 6 -4.50 -6.20 -5.02
C ASP A 6 -3.74 -7.49 -4.68
N GLN A 7 -2.75 -7.88 -5.50
CA GLN A 7 -1.89 -9.03 -5.18
C GLN A 7 -1.10 -8.85 -3.89
N SER A 8 -0.67 -7.61 -3.61
CA SER A 8 0.03 -7.32 -2.35
C SER A 8 -0.90 -7.47 -1.16
N VAL A 9 -2.14 -6.97 -1.27
CA VAL A 9 -3.14 -7.11 -0.20
C VAL A 9 -3.42 -8.59 0.07
N GLU A 10 -3.68 -9.39 -0.97
CA GLU A 10 -3.90 -10.83 -0.84
C GLU A 10 -2.72 -11.53 -0.14
N PHE A 11 -1.48 -11.19 -0.50
CA PHE A 11 -0.31 -11.75 0.17
C PHE A 11 -0.27 -11.40 1.67
N TYR A 12 -0.50 -10.14 2.03
CA TYR A 12 -0.47 -9.72 3.43
C TYR A 12 -1.64 -10.30 4.22
N THR A 13 -2.83 -10.43 3.65
CA THR A 13 -4.00 -10.96 4.35
C THR A 13 -3.99 -12.48 4.42
N ASP A 14 -3.84 -13.14 3.28
CA ASP A 14 -4.15 -14.57 3.15
C ASP A 14 -2.93 -15.44 3.48
N VAL A 15 -1.72 -14.94 3.23
CA VAL A 15 -0.47 -15.65 3.53
C VAL A 15 0.11 -15.24 4.88
N LEU A 16 0.15 -13.93 5.17
CA LEU A 16 0.81 -13.41 6.38
C LEU A 16 -0.14 -13.18 7.56
N GLY A 17 -1.46 -13.28 7.34
CA GLY A 17 -2.47 -13.17 8.39
C GLY A 17 -2.66 -11.76 8.93
N PHE A 18 -2.40 -10.73 8.12
CA PHE A 18 -2.81 -9.36 8.44
C PHE A 18 -4.30 -9.18 8.18
N SER A 19 -4.90 -8.15 8.79
CA SER A 19 -6.26 -7.71 8.49
C SER A 19 -6.24 -6.35 7.79
N ILE A 20 -7.20 -6.09 6.91
CA ILE A 20 -7.34 -4.75 6.31
C ILE A 20 -7.84 -3.79 7.38
N PHE A 21 -7.07 -2.73 7.63
CA PHE A 21 -7.43 -1.65 8.55
C PHE A 21 -8.21 -0.54 7.83
N SER A 22 -7.71 -0.06 6.69
CA SER A 22 -8.37 0.98 5.90
C SER A 22 -7.93 0.97 4.43
N ARG A 23 -8.71 1.61 3.58
CA ARG A 23 -8.39 1.86 2.17
C ARG A 23 -8.55 3.36 1.88
N ILE A 24 -7.63 3.91 1.10
CA ILE A 24 -7.62 5.32 0.72
C ILE A 24 -7.43 5.41 -0.79
N GLU A 25 -8.31 6.16 -1.45
CA GLU A 25 -8.20 6.48 -2.87
C GLU A 25 -8.05 7.99 -3.01
N MET A 26 -6.91 8.42 -3.56
CA MET A 26 -6.62 9.80 -3.91
C MET A 26 -6.60 9.92 -5.43
N ALA A 27 -7.80 9.89 -6.03
CA ALA A 27 -7.96 9.89 -7.49
C ALA A 27 -7.25 11.06 -8.19
N GLU A 28 -7.30 12.26 -7.61
CA GLU A 28 -6.63 13.47 -8.13
C GLU A 28 -5.10 13.34 -8.14
N ALA A 29 -4.54 12.65 -7.15
CA ALA A 29 -3.10 12.38 -7.05
C ALA A 29 -2.70 11.09 -7.79
N GLY A 30 -3.66 10.36 -8.35
CA GLY A 30 -3.44 9.05 -8.94
C GLY A 30 -2.87 8.03 -7.95
N LEU A 31 -3.20 8.12 -6.66
CA LEU A 31 -2.63 7.26 -5.62
C LEU A 31 -3.72 6.44 -4.93
N SER A 32 -3.42 5.16 -4.71
CA SER A 32 -4.25 4.22 -3.97
C SER A 32 -3.42 3.60 -2.85
N ALA A 33 -3.96 3.51 -1.65
CA ALA A 33 -3.29 2.92 -0.50
C ALA A 33 -4.22 2.00 0.29
N VAL A 34 -3.68 0.89 0.78
CA VAL A 34 -4.34 -0.03 1.73
C VAL A 34 -3.46 -0.16 2.96
N PHE A 35 -4.04 0.10 4.12
CA PHE A 35 -3.40 -0.15 5.40
C PHE A 35 -3.79 -1.54 5.88
N VAL A 36 -2.78 -2.37 6.16
CA VAL A 36 -2.96 -3.68 6.77
C VAL A 36 -2.38 -3.67 8.18
N GLU A 37 -3.04 -4.35 9.12
CA GLU A 37 -2.67 -4.39 10.52
C GLU A 37 -2.49 -5.83 11.02
N LYS A 38 -1.47 -6.03 11.84
CA LYS A 38 -1.27 -7.25 12.64
C LYS A 38 -0.54 -6.88 13.92
N ASP A 39 -1.05 -7.37 15.05
CA ASP A 39 -0.45 -7.18 16.38
C ASP A 39 -0.12 -5.70 16.70
N GLY A 40 -1.03 -4.80 16.33
CA GLY A 40 -0.89 -3.34 16.54
C GLY A 40 0.08 -2.64 15.58
N SER A 41 0.77 -3.38 14.70
CA SER A 41 1.65 -2.84 13.67
C SER A 41 0.89 -2.64 12.36
N LYS A 42 1.08 -1.47 11.72
CA LYS A 42 0.42 -1.10 10.47
C LYS A 42 1.42 -0.95 9.33
N ILE A 43 1.07 -1.48 8.16
CA ILE A 43 1.84 -1.35 6.93
C ILE A 43 0.96 -0.63 5.90
N GLU A 44 1.51 0.40 5.27
CA GLU A 44 0.91 1.09 4.14
C GLU A 44 1.36 0.45 2.82
N LEU A 45 0.43 -0.17 2.11
CA LEU A 45 0.63 -0.67 0.75
C LEU A 45 0.13 0.40 -0.22
N MET A 46 1.03 0.98 -1.01
CA MET A 46 0.70 2.11 -1.91
C MET A 46 1.02 1.81 -3.37
N LYS A 47 0.16 2.26 -4.27
CA LYS A 47 0.32 2.22 -5.73
C LYS A 47 0.04 3.59 -6.33
N CYS A 48 0.91 4.04 -7.23
CA CYS A 48 0.67 5.20 -8.09
C CYS A 48 0.16 4.77 -9.47
N ARG A 49 -0.75 5.54 -10.05
CA ARG A 49 -1.13 5.50 -11.47
C ARG A 49 -0.20 6.43 -12.24
N GLY A 50 0.66 5.85 -13.09
CA GLY A 50 1.48 6.58 -14.06
C GLY A 50 2.87 7.00 -13.57
N LYS A 51 3.57 7.82 -14.37
CA LYS A 51 4.98 8.24 -14.17
C LYS A 51 5.24 9.12 -12.94
N ASN A 52 4.21 9.45 -12.15
CA ASN A 52 4.32 10.21 -10.90
C ASN A 52 4.70 9.27 -9.74
N VAL A 53 5.76 8.49 -9.91
CA VAL A 53 6.42 7.83 -8.79
C VAL A 53 7.23 8.92 -8.11
N PRO A 54 6.93 9.32 -6.85
CA PRO A 54 7.81 10.21 -6.11
C PRO A 54 9.20 9.58 -6.10
N GLU A 55 10.23 10.35 -6.45
CA GLU A 55 11.60 9.87 -6.30
C GLU A 55 11.78 9.36 -4.88
N ARG A 56 12.26 8.12 -4.76
CA ARG A 56 12.55 7.51 -3.48
C ARG A 56 13.66 8.36 -2.86
N SER A 57 13.33 9.20 -1.89
CA SER A 57 14.35 9.85 -1.08
C SER A 57 15.19 8.74 -0.44
N GLU A 58 16.43 8.61 -0.89
CA GLU A 58 17.41 7.82 -0.16
C GLU A 58 17.49 8.47 1.24
N GLY A 59 17.18 7.69 2.27
CA GLY A 59 17.22 8.20 3.64
C GLY A 59 18.59 8.82 3.93
N VAL A 60 18.59 10.01 4.51
CA VAL A 60 19.77 10.64 5.12
C VAL A 60 20.31 9.78 6.25
#